data_AF-A0A5E4HX42-F1
#
_entry.id   AF-A0A5E4HX42-F1
#
_cell.length_a   1.000
_cell.length_b   1.000
_cell.length_c   1.000
_cell.angle_alpha   90.00
_cell.angle_beta   90.00
_cell.angle_gamma   90.00
#
_symmetry.space_group_name_H-M   'P 1'
#
loop_
_entity.id
_entity.type
_entity.pdbx_description
1 polymer ?
#
loop_
_entity_poly.entity_id
_entity_poly.type
_entity_poly.pdbx_seq_one_letter_code
_entity_poly.pdbx_strand_id
1 'polypeptide(L)'
;MSRRVRGSIKLVNCASCGRRVPRDKALAYDRVTVYSTDLKTNDDVRTMLRREMHYCPSCAKHLRLYEKKANQMARRAHSGWGQQDREAQDRWGTNERFGNSDSA
;
A
#
# COMPACT_ATOMS: atom_id res chain seq x y z
N MET A 1 1.27 9.97 11.81
CA MET A 1 0.82 10.63 10.56
C MET A 1 1.56 11.95 10.44
N SER A 2 2.51 12.02 9.51
CA SER A 2 3.55 13.06 9.46
C SER A 2 2.99 14.43 9.06
N ARG A 3 2.84 15.35 10.02
CA ARG A 3 2.55 16.77 9.75
C ARG A 3 3.81 17.59 10.01
N ARG A 4 4.80 17.46 9.12
CA ARG A 4 5.83 18.49 8.94
C ARG A 4 5.26 19.56 8.00
N VAL A 5 5.54 20.83 8.27
CA VAL A 5 4.99 22.00 7.54
C VAL A 5 5.14 21.79 6.03
N ARG A 6 4.02 21.61 5.33
CA ARG A 6 3.95 21.61 3.85
C ARG A 6 2.75 22.47 3.50
N GLY A 7 2.88 23.36 2.52
CA GLY A 7 1.85 24.31 2.11
C GLY A 7 0.58 23.65 1.52
N SER A 8 0.03 24.24 0.45
CA SER A 8 -1.16 23.72 -0.25
C SER A 8 -1.02 22.24 -0.62
N ILE A 9 -1.89 21.38 -0.09
CA ILE A 9 -1.90 19.94 -0.33
C ILE A 9 -2.72 19.65 -1.59
N LYS A 10 -2.19 18.83 -2.49
CA LYS A 10 -2.91 18.40 -3.70
C LYS A 10 -4.20 17.66 -3.32
N LEU A 11 -5.32 18.13 -3.88
CA LEU A 11 -6.63 17.50 -3.75
C LEU A 11 -6.80 16.45 -4.84
N VAL A 12 -7.22 15.25 -4.46
CA VAL A 12 -7.56 14.14 -5.35
C VAL A 12 -9.06 13.88 -5.31
N ASN A 13 -9.61 13.38 -6.40
CA ASN A 13 -11.04 13.06 -6.50
C ASN A 13 -11.27 11.61 -6.09
N CYS A 14 -12.26 11.38 -5.23
CA CYS A 14 -12.69 10.02 -4.88
C CYS A 14 -13.26 9.32 -6.11
N ALA A 15 -12.78 8.12 -6.42
CA ALA A 15 -13.24 7.34 -7.58
C ALA A 15 -14.69 6.85 -7.47
N SER A 16 -15.27 6.83 -6.26
CA SER A 16 -16.65 6.36 -6.03
C SER A 16 -17.66 7.50 -5.96
N CYS A 17 -17.38 8.57 -5.23
CA CYS A 17 -18.34 9.66 -4.99
C CYS A 17 -17.92 11.02 -5.58
N GLY A 18 -16.75 11.11 -6.23
CA GLY A 18 -16.25 12.35 -6.82
C GLY A 18 -15.77 13.42 -5.83
N ARG A 19 -15.98 13.23 -4.51
CA ARG A 19 -15.56 14.19 -3.47
C ARG A 19 -14.06 14.49 -3.56
N ARG A 20 -13.71 15.79 -3.52
CA ARG A 20 -12.31 16.25 -3.43
C ARG A 20 -11.80 16.03 -2.01
N VAL A 21 -10.72 15.27 -1.88
CA VAL A 21 -10.09 14.92 -0.60
C VAL A 21 -8.60 15.23 -0.71
N PRO A 22 -7.95 15.78 0.32
CA PRO A 22 -6.51 15.95 0.33
C PRO A 22 -5.82 14.58 0.20
N ARG A 23 -4.78 14.50 -0.64
CA ARG A 23 -4.09 13.24 -0.97
C ARG A 23 -3.65 12.45 0.27
N ASP A 24 -3.17 13.13 1.30
CA ASP A 24 -2.69 12.49 2.54
C ASP A 24 -3.80 11.78 3.34
N LYS A 25 -5.05 12.21 3.20
CA LYS A 25 -6.20 11.59 3.85
C LYS A 25 -6.92 10.58 2.94
N ALA A 26 -6.59 10.55 1.66
CA ALA A 26 -7.21 9.65 0.70
C ALA A 26 -6.56 8.27 0.78
N LEU A 27 -7.37 7.22 0.71
CA LEU A 27 -6.87 5.85 0.59
C LEU A 27 -6.50 5.59 -0.87
N ALA A 28 -5.22 5.37 -1.15
CA ALA A 28 -4.75 4.83 -2.43
C ALA A 28 -4.98 3.32 -2.48
N TYR A 29 -5.61 2.83 -3.53
CA TYR A 29 -5.86 1.41 -3.77
C TYR A 29 -5.55 1.06 -5.22
N ASP A 30 -4.65 0.09 -5.41
CA ASP A 30 -4.24 -0.37 -6.74
C ASP A 30 -5.24 -1.39 -7.26
N ARG A 31 -5.99 -1.02 -8.30
CA ARG A 31 -6.86 -1.96 -9.02
C ARG A 31 -6.11 -2.52 -10.21
N VAL A 32 -6.18 -3.84 -10.37
CA VAL A 32 -5.65 -4.55 -11.52
C VAL A 32 -6.83 -4.98 -12.38
N THR A 33 -6.87 -4.51 -13.62
CA THR A 33 -7.83 -4.95 -14.63
C THR A 33 -7.09 -5.85 -15.61
N VAL A 34 -7.54 -7.09 -15.74
CA VAL A 34 -7.00 -8.04 -16.70
C VAL A 34 -7.96 -8.09 -17.89
N TYR A 35 -7.45 -7.77 -19.07
CA TYR A 35 -8.18 -7.93 -20.32
C TYR A 35 -7.63 -9.18 -21.00
N SER A 36 -8.50 -10.14 -21.27
CA SER A 36 -8.21 -11.30 -22.11
C SER A 36 -8.99 -11.16 -23.41
N THR A 37 -8.30 -11.30 -24.53
CA THR A 37 -8.98 -11.55 -25.80
C THR A 37 -9.39 -13.01 -25.83
N ASP A 38 -10.67 -13.28 -26.05
CA ASP A 38 -11.22 -14.64 -26.17
C ASP A 38 -11.14 -15.06 -27.65
N LEU A 39 -9.92 -15.29 -28.14
CA LEU A 39 -9.76 -15.93 -29.45
C LEU A 39 -9.96 -17.42 -29.16
N LYS A 40 -10.96 -18.07 -29.75
CA LYS A 40 -11.27 -19.50 -29.57
C LYS A 40 -10.19 -20.44 -30.17
N THR A 41 -8.93 -20.04 -30.08
CA THR A 41 -7.69 -20.63 -30.58
C THR A 41 -6.68 -20.60 -29.44
N ASN A 42 -5.67 -21.47 -29.45
CA ASN A 42 -4.72 -21.65 -28.32
C ASN A 42 -3.85 -20.42 -27.95
N ASP A 43 -3.98 -19.28 -28.63
CA ASP A 43 -3.18 -18.06 -28.44
C ASP A 43 -3.96 -16.92 -27.77
N ASP A 44 -4.39 -17.12 -26.53
CA ASP A 44 -5.05 -16.07 -25.74
C ASP A 44 -4.05 -15.02 -25.23
N VAL A 45 -4.14 -13.80 -25.76
CA VAL A 45 -3.35 -12.66 -25.25
C VAL A 45 -4.03 -12.07 -24.02
N ARG A 46 -3.34 -12.13 -22.87
CA ARG A 46 -3.77 -11.51 -21.61
C ARG A 46 -2.95 -10.26 -21.32
N THR A 47 -3.61 -9.11 -21.22
CA THR A 47 -2.98 -7.84 -20.82
C THR A 47 -3.43 -7.44 -19.42
N MET A 48 -2.48 -7.01 -18.59
CA MET A 48 -2.76 -6.57 -17.22
C MET A 48 -2.48 -5.08 -17.08
N LEU A 49 -3.51 -4.30 -16.77
CA LEU A 49 -3.37 -2.87 -16.48
C LEU A 49 -3.53 -2.62 -14.98
N ARG A 50 -2.57 -1.91 -14.38
CA ARG A 50 -2.62 -1.49 -12.98
C ARG A 50 -2.97 0.00 -12.92
N ARG A 51 -4.04 0.35 -12.21
CA ARG A 51 -4.47 1.74 -11.99
C ARG A 51 -4.59 2.03 -10.51
N GLU A 52 -3.87 3.04 -10.05
CA GLU A 52 -4.03 3.59 -8.70
C GLU A 52 -5.32 4.42 -8.64
N MET A 53 -6.20 4.09 -7.70
CA MET A 53 -7.45 4.81 -7.45
C MET A 53 -7.45 5.39 -6.04
N HIS A 54 -7.97 6.61 -5.91
CA HIS A 54 -8.08 7.29 -4.62
C HIS A 54 -9.52 7.27 -4.11
N TYR A 55 -9.70 7.00 -2.81
CA TYR A 55 -11.01 6.99 -2.15
C TYR A 55 -11.03 7.90 -0.94
N CYS A 56 -12.19 8.53 -0.69
CA CYS A 56 -12.43 9.23 0.57
C CYS A 56 -12.61 8.22 1.73
N PRO A 57 -12.40 8.64 2.99
CA PRO A 57 -12.48 7.74 4.15
C PRO A 57 -13.84 7.02 4.29
N SER A 58 -14.95 7.71 3.95
CA SER A 58 -16.29 7.14 4.04
C SER A 58 -16.52 6.03 3.00
N CYS A 59 -16.26 6.30 1.71
CA CYS A 59 -16.37 5.29 0.66
C CYS A 59 -15.40 4.13 0.89
N ALA A 60 -14.20 4.41 1.41
CA ALA A 60 -13.23 3.38 1.75
C ALA A 60 -13.75 2.42 2.83
N LYS A 61 -14.44 2.94 3.86
CA LYS A 61 -15.08 2.12 4.90
C LYS A 61 -16.25 1.32 4.34
N HIS A 62 -17.14 1.95 3.57
CA HIS A 62 -18.31 1.27 3.00
C HIS A 62 -17.92 0.12 2.08
N LEU A 63 -16.90 0.31 1.23
CA LEU A 63 -16.42 -0.69 0.27
C LEU A 63 -15.42 -1.71 0.86
N ARG A 64 -15.16 -1.64 2.18
CA ARG A 64 -14.17 -2.44 2.91
C ARG A 64 -12.78 -2.42 2.27
N LEU A 65 -12.37 -1.25 1.76
CA LEU A 65 -11.08 -1.11 1.06
C LEU A 65 -9.88 -1.19 2.03
N TYR A 66 -10.08 -0.87 3.31
CA TYR A 66 -9.04 -1.02 4.34
C TYR A 66 -8.63 -2.48 4.50
N GLU A 67 -9.60 -3.38 4.68
CA GLU A 67 -9.39 -4.83 4.78
C GLU A 67 -8.75 -5.37 3.49
N LYS A 68 -9.27 -4.96 2.34
CA LYS A 68 -8.72 -5.37 1.03
C LYS A 68 -7.28 -4.92 0.82
N LYS A 69 -6.92 -3.72 1.27
CA LYS A 69 -5.55 -3.22 1.20
C LYS A 69 -4.62 -3.96 2.17
N ALA A 70 -5.08 -4.27 3.39
CA ALA A 70 -4.34 -5.12 4.33
C ALA A 70 -4.06 -6.51 3.73
N ASN A 71 -5.08 -7.15 3.15
CA ASN A 71 -4.94 -8.44 2.46
C ASN A 71 -4.00 -8.34 1.25
N GLN A 72 -4.06 -7.24 0.50
CA GLN A 72 -3.15 -7.00 -0.62
C GLN A 72 -1.69 -6.86 -0.13
N MET A 73 -1.46 -6.16 0.97
CA MET A 73 -0.12 -6.05 1.58
C MET A 73 0.37 -7.40 2.12
N ALA A 74 -0.49 -8.18 2.77
CA ALA A 74 -0.15 -9.53 3.23
C ALA A 74 0.27 -10.44 2.05
N ARG A 75 -0.49 -10.44 0.95
CA ARG A 75 -0.12 -11.18 -0.28
C ARG A 75 1.23 -10.73 -0.83
N ARG A 76 1.51 -9.42 -0.85
CA ARG A 76 2.80 -8.87 -1.28
C ARG A 76 3.94 -9.30 -0.36
N ALA A 77 3.70 -9.37 0.96
CA ALA A 77 4.70 -9.82 1.93
C ALA A 77 5.05 -11.30 1.74
N HIS A 78 4.07 -12.14 1.37
CA HIS A 78 4.32 -13.57 1.08
C HIS A 78 5.00 -13.80 -0.29
N SER A 79 4.87 -12.87 -1.24
CA SER A 79 5.54 -12.98 -2.55
C SER A 79 7.00 -12.50 -2.49
N GLY A 80 7.90 -13.35 -1.98
CA GLY A 80 9.33 -13.41 -2.34
C GLY A 80 10.29 -12.27 -1.95
N TRP A 81 9.83 -11.04 -1.79
CA TRP A 81 10.69 -9.89 -1.44
C TRP A 81 10.65 -9.49 0.05
N GLY A 82 9.79 -10.13 0.85
CA GLY A 82 9.60 -9.81 2.28
C GLY A 82 10.67 -10.37 3.24
N GLN A 83 11.66 -11.15 2.75
CA GLN A 83 12.75 -11.67 3.59
C GLN A 83 13.85 -10.62 3.85
N GLN A 84 14.21 -9.81 2.84
CA GLN A 84 15.33 -8.87 2.94
C GLN A 84 15.06 -7.72 3.92
N ASP A 85 13.82 -7.22 4.00
CA ASP A 85 13.47 -6.11 4.90
C ASP A 85 13.37 -6.54 6.37
N ARG A 86 12.99 -7.81 6.61
CA ARG A 86 12.85 -8.39 7.95
C ARG A 86 14.23 -8.76 8.52
N GLU A 87 15.10 -9.37 7.72
CA GLU A 87 16.51 -9.58 8.07
C GLU A 87 17.27 -8.25 8.27
N ALA A 88 16.96 -7.21 7.49
CA ALA A 88 17.54 -5.89 7.68
C ALA A 88 17.06 -5.22 8.98
N GLN A 89 15.82 -5.44 9.42
CA GLN A 89 15.34 -4.93 10.72
C GLN A 89 15.92 -5.73 11.90
N ASP A 90 16.02 -7.05 11.78
CA ASP A 90 16.60 -7.91 12.83
C ASP A 90 18.12 -7.67 12.98
N ARG A 91 18.84 -7.36 11.89
CA ARG A 91 20.29 -7.05 11.91
C ARG A 91 20.64 -5.72 12.60
N TRP A 92 19.75 -4.73 12.61
CA TRP A 92 19.98 -3.42 13.23
C TRP A 92 19.32 -3.27 14.61
N GLY A 93 18.68 -4.33 15.14
CA GLY A 93 17.95 -4.32 16.41
C GLY A 93 18.66 -4.93 17.62
N THR A 94 19.90 -5.42 17.49
CA THR A 94 20.66 -6.08 18.57
C THR A 94 21.97 -5.38 18.91
N ASN A 95 21.89 -4.13 19.34
CA ASN A 95 22.89 -3.41 20.15
C ASN A 95 22.09 -2.24 20.76
N GLU A 96 21.83 -2.07 22.05
CA GLU A 96 22.66 -2.28 23.23
C GLU A 96 21.75 -2.58 24.43
N ARG A 97 21.89 -3.77 25.02
CA ARG A 97 21.46 -4.09 26.37
C ARG A 97 22.66 -4.75 27.02
N PHE A 98 23.11 -4.21 28.16
CA PHE A 98 24.21 -4.65 29.04
C PHE A 98 25.55 -3.92 28.93
N GLY A 99 25.86 -3.20 30.02
CA GLY A 99 27.14 -2.55 30.30
C GLY A 99 27.11 -1.73 31.60
N ASN A 100 26.50 -2.25 32.68
CA ASN A 100 26.83 -1.78 34.03
C ASN A 100 28.23 -2.31 34.36
N SER A 101 29.17 -1.41 34.65
CA SER A 101 30.34 -1.73 35.45
C SER A 101 30.77 -0.48 36.21
N ASP A 102 30.80 -0.62 37.53
CA ASP A 102 31.35 0.28 38.54
C ASP A 102 32.68 0.92 38.14
N SER A 103 32.89 2.20 38.49
CA SER A 103 34.20 2.82 38.82
C SER A 103 34.04 4.30 39.19
N ALA A 104 33.99 4.61 40.50
CA ALA A 104 34.71 5.69 41.20
C ALA A 104 34.17 5.85 42.63
#